data_AF-A0A2V5Y2I5-F1
#
_entry.id   AF-A0A2V5Y2I5-F1
#
_cell.length_a   1.000
_cell.length_b   1.000
_cell.length_c   1.000
_cell.angle_alpha   90.00
_cell.angle_beta   90.00
_cell.angle_gamma   90.00
#
_symmetry.space_group_name_H-M   'P 1'
#
loop_
_entity.id
_entity.type
_entity.pdbx_description
1 polymer ?
#
loop_
_entity_poly.entity_id
_entity_poly.type
_entity_poly.pdbx_seq_one_letter_code
_entity_poly.pdbx_strand_id
1 'polypeptide(L)'
;MKILRILGIFLVAACCVAAEPTWNPTDAVKEAEQDIRTGHIKFYWSGSIASTPVGVPIEVAKKYPRVNAGVGCVTNDIPLRERQEEYARRYNAKIFAYITHKH
;
A
#
# COMPACT_ATOMS: atom_id res chain seq x y z
N MET A 1 49.53 -5.96 3.78
CA MET A 1 48.37 -5.44 4.53
C MET A 1 48.05 -4.03 4.08
N LYS A 2 47.26 -3.88 3.02
CA LYS A 2 46.68 -2.61 2.60
C LYS A 2 45.50 -2.94 1.71
N ILE A 3 44.33 -2.50 2.16
CA ILE A 3 43.13 -2.32 1.33
C ILE A 3 42.38 -3.63 1.05
N LEU A 4 42.08 -4.32 2.14
CA LEU A 4 40.94 -5.23 2.32
C LEU A 4 39.58 -4.47 2.28
N ARG A 5 39.45 -3.45 1.42
CA ARG A 5 38.34 -2.46 1.45
C ARG A 5 37.43 -2.47 0.23
N ILE A 6 37.68 -3.32 -0.76
CA ILE A 6 36.91 -3.31 -2.03
C ILE A 6 35.80 -4.39 -2.05
N LEU A 7 35.68 -5.22 -1.01
CA LEU A 7 34.75 -6.36 -0.98
C LEU A 7 33.48 -6.15 -0.12
N GLY A 8 33.29 -4.98 0.50
CA GLY A 8 32.13 -4.70 1.33
C GLY A 8 31.25 -3.62 0.71
N ILE A 9 29.96 -3.90 0.54
CA ILE A 9 28.90 -2.99 0.05
C ILE A 9 28.67 -3.03 -1.48
N PHE A 10 28.72 -4.24 -2.06
CA PHE A 10 27.79 -4.66 -3.12
C PHE A 10 26.51 -5.26 -2.50
N LEU A 11 26.15 -4.86 -1.28
CA LEU A 11 25.01 -5.40 -0.54
C LEU A 11 23.80 -4.47 -0.71
N VAL A 12 22.88 -4.92 -1.55
CA VAL A 12 21.44 -4.60 -1.52
C VAL A 12 21.03 -3.18 -1.95
N ALA A 13 21.44 -2.77 -3.15
CA ALA A 13 20.53 -1.97 -3.99
C ALA A 13 19.53 -2.91 -4.69
N ALA A 14 18.86 -3.77 -3.91
CA ALA A 14 17.61 -4.34 -4.39
C ALA A 14 16.62 -3.19 -4.32
N CYS A 15 16.54 -2.42 -5.41
CA CYS A 15 15.38 -1.58 -5.67
C CYS A 15 14.18 -2.52 -5.58
N CYS A 16 13.55 -2.60 -4.41
CA CYS A 16 12.18 -3.06 -4.27
C CYS A 16 11.35 -2.03 -5.01
N VAL A 17 11.34 -2.12 -6.34
CA VAL A 17 10.24 -1.61 -7.14
C VAL A 17 9.06 -2.39 -6.59
N ALA A 18 8.31 -1.77 -5.68
CA ALA A 18 7.14 -2.39 -5.11
C ALA A 18 6.29 -2.80 -6.30
N ALA A 19 6.19 -4.12 -6.54
CA ALA A 19 5.43 -4.64 -7.66
C ALA A 19 4.05 -4.00 -7.58
N GLU A 20 3.55 -3.50 -8.71
CA GLU A 20 2.20 -2.95 -8.74
C GLU A 20 1.24 -4.00 -8.17
N PRO A 21 0.28 -3.61 -7.31
CA PRO A 21 -0.63 -4.56 -6.71
C PRO A 21 -1.29 -5.39 -7.81
N THR A 22 -1.34 -6.71 -7.63
CA THR A 22 -2.01 -7.61 -8.57
C THR A 22 -3.52 -7.36 -8.66
N TRP A 23 -4.03 -6.46 -7.81
CA TRP A 23 -5.45 -6.20 -7.57
C TRP A 23 -6.24 -7.47 -7.27
N ASN A 24 -5.56 -8.51 -6.80
CA ASN A 24 -6.17 -9.72 -6.29
C ASN A 24 -6.60 -9.46 -4.84
N PRO A 25 -7.90 -9.47 -4.52
CA PRO A 25 -8.39 -9.20 -3.16
C PRO A 25 -7.81 -10.11 -2.08
N THR A 26 -7.31 -11.29 -2.46
CA THR A 26 -6.68 -12.24 -1.52
C THR A 26 -5.29 -11.77 -1.07
N ASP A 27 -4.59 -11.02 -1.91
CA ASP A 27 -3.24 -10.54 -1.62
C ASP A 27 -3.25 -9.27 -0.76
N ALA A 28 -4.36 -8.52 -0.76
CA ALA A 28 -4.56 -7.31 0.05
C ALA A 28 -4.32 -7.55 1.55
N VAL A 29 -4.83 -8.67 2.09
CA VAL A 29 -4.64 -9.01 3.51
C VAL A 29 -3.20 -9.37 3.82
N LYS A 30 -2.54 -10.11 2.92
CA LYS A 30 -1.12 -10.50 3.09
C LYS A 30 -0.22 -9.27 3.06
N GLU A 31 -0.49 -8.34 2.16
CA GLU A 31 0.23 -7.06 2.09
C GLU A 31 0.03 -6.26 3.38
N ALA A 32 -1.22 -6.10 3.85
CA ALA A 32 -1.50 -5.38 5.09
C ALA A 32 -0.76 -6.02 6.28
N GLU A 33 -0.73 -7.34 6.38
CA GLU A 33 0.01 -8.04 7.44
C GLU A 33 1.54 -7.85 7.33
N GLN A 34 2.08 -7.85 6.11
CA GLN A 34 3.50 -7.57 5.89
C GLN A 34 3.84 -6.11 6.25
N ASP A 35 3.02 -5.16 5.86
CA ASP A 35 3.19 -3.74 6.17
C ASP A 35 3.05 -3.47 7.68
N ILE A 36 2.14 -4.16 8.36
CA ILE A 36 2.04 -4.14 9.82
C ILE A 36 3.34 -4.64 10.47
N ARG A 37 3.85 -5.80 10.03
CA ARG A 37 5.08 -6.39 10.58
C ARG A 37 6.31 -5.52 10.34
N THR A 38 6.37 -4.84 9.19
CA THR A 38 7.53 -4.03 8.79
C THR A 38 7.39 -2.55 9.16
N GLY A 39 6.23 -2.12 9.66
CA GLY A 39 5.96 -0.74 10.02
C GLY A 39 5.66 0.19 8.84
N HIS A 40 5.48 -0.34 7.62
CA HIS A 40 5.21 0.42 6.40
C HIS A 40 3.71 0.71 6.22
N ILE A 41 3.09 1.32 7.23
CA ILE A 41 1.65 1.60 7.22
C ILE A 41 1.32 2.66 6.15
N LYS A 42 0.33 2.37 5.30
CA LYS A 42 -0.25 3.29 4.32
C LYS A 42 -1.77 3.13 4.23
N PHE A 43 -2.42 3.97 3.44
CA PHE A 43 -3.83 3.78 3.06
C PHE A 43 -4.02 3.91 1.56
N TYR A 44 -4.89 3.07 1.00
CA TYR A 44 -5.34 3.16 -0.38
C TYR A 44 -6.48 4.16 -0.52
N TRP A 45 -6.38 4.99 -1.55
CA TRP A 45 -7.35 6.02 -1.92
C TRP A 45 -7.88 5.73 -3.30
N SER A 46 -9.18 5.95 -3.51
CA SER A 46 -9.83 5.79 -4.80
C SER A 46 -10.60 7.04 -5.19
N GLY A 47 -10.82 7.23 -6.49
CA GLY A 47 -11.48 8.39 -7.06
C GLY A 47 -10.55 9.20 -7.97
N SER A 48 -11.15 9.79 -9.01
CA SER A 48 -10.45 10.55 -10.04
C SER A 48 -10.28 12.02 -9.67
N ILE A 49 -11.40 12.72 -9.44
CA ILE A 49 -11.44 14.16 -9.14
C ILE A 49 -11.41 14.40 -7.63
N ALA A 50 -12.29 13.71 -6.90
CA ALA A 50 -12.38 13.77 -5.44
C ALA A 50 -12.00 12.40 -4.86
N SER A 51 -10.69 12.16 -4.72
CA SER A 51 -10.20 10.91 -4.17
C SER A 51 -10.40 10.84 -2.67
N THR A 52 -10.95 9.73 -2.17
CA THR A 52 -11.16 9.47 -0.74
C THR A 52 -10.50 8.16 -0.33
N PRO A 53 -10.07 8.01 0.93
CA PRO A 53 -9.59 6.72 1.40
C PRO A 53 -10.73 5.71 1.40
N VAL A 54 -10.43 4.49 0.94
CA VAL A 54 -11.48 3.47 0.77
C VAL A 54 -11.83 2.87 2.13
N GLY A 55 -13.09 3.03 2.55
CA GLY A 55 -13.67 2.32 3.71
C GLY A 55 -13.15 2.73 5.09
N VAL A 56 -12.45 3.86 5.23
CA VAL A 56 -11.90 4.34 6.51
C VAL A 56 -12.07 5.86 6.67
N PRO A 57 -12.07 6.40 7.91
CA PRO A 57 -12.19 7.84 8.14
C PRO A 57 -11.02 8.63 7.52
N ILE A 58 -11.33 9.70 6.79
CA ILE A 58 -10.33 10.57 6.16
C ILE A 58 -9.37 11.20 7.16
N GLU A 59 -9.89 11.56 8.35
CA GLU A 59 -9.12 12.14 9.44
C GLU A 59 -8.03 11.22 9.98
N VAL A 60 -8.21 9.91 9.83
CA VAL A 60 -7.22 8.91 10.21
C VAL A 60 -6.28 8.67 9.04
N ALA A 61 -6.81 8.38 7.85
CA ALA A 61 -6.00 8.02 6.70
C ALA A 61 -5.03 9.12 6.25
N LYS A 62 -5.41 10.40 6.39
CA LYS A 62 -4.56 11.55 5.99
C LYS A 62 -3.26 11.68 6.81
N LYS A 63 -3.14 10.97 7.94
CA LYS A 63 -1.94 10.97 8.79
C LYS A 63 -0.85 10.02 8.29
N TYR A 64 -1.14 9.22 7.26
CA TYR A 64 -0.25 8.17 6.75
C TYR A 64 0.00 8.36 5.25
N PRO A 65 1.06 7.72 4.70
CA PRO A 65 1.27 7.66 3.26
C PRO A 65 0.01 7.22 2.49
N ARG A 66 -0.24 7.91 1.38
CA ARG A 66 -1.33 7.61 0.44
C ARG A 66 -0.81 6.75 -0.70
N VAL A 67 -1.56 5.70 -1.02
CA VAL A 67 -1.38 4.90 -2.24
C VAL A 67 -2.64 4.98 -3.10
N ASN A 68 -2.45 4.97 -4.41
CA ASN A 68 -3.51 5.18 -5.38
C ASN A 68 -4.13 3.84 -5.82
N ALA A 69 -5.39 3.60 -5.46
CA ALA A 69 -6.23 2.56 -6.03
C ALA A 69 -7.19 3.19 -7.05
N GLY A 70 -6.76 3.28 -8.31
CA GLY A 70 -7.56 3.88 -9.38
C GLY A 70 -7.59 5.42 -9.37
N VAL A 71 -6.55 6.07 -8.84
CA VAL A 71 -6.35 7.52 -8.96
C VAL A 71 -5.59 7.80 -10.26
N GLY A 72 -6.15 8.66 -11.11
CA GLY A 72 -5.58 9.04 -12.40
C GLY A 72 -6.41 8.50 -13.56
N CYS A 73 -7.13 9.42 -14.22
CA CYS A 73 -8.08 9.21 -15.32
C CYS A 73 -9.21 8.20 -15.06
N VAL A 74 -10.38 8.46 -15.63
CA VAL A 74 -11.53 7.56 -15.52
C VAL A 74 -11.16 6.22 -16.13
N THR A 75 -11.00 5.20 -15.29
CA THR A 75 -10.86 3.82 -15.76
C THR A 75 -12.21 3.41 -16.35
N ASN A 76 -12.29 3.32 -17.68
CA ASN A 76 -13.44 2.75 -18.38
C ASN A 76 -13.56 1.23 -18.15
N ASP A 77 -12.51 0.61 -17.60
CA ASP A 77 -12.49 -0.79 -17.18
C ASP A 77 -13.15 -0.95 -15.78
N ILE A 78 -14.49 -1.06 -15.78
CA ILE A 78 -15.29 -1.24 -14.57
C ILE A 78 -14.83 -2.47 -13.76
N PRO A 79 -14.59 -3.66 -14.35
CA PRO A 79 -14.08 -4.82 -13.61
C PRO A 79 -12.73 -4.57 -12.91
N LEU A 80 -11.82 -3.83 -13.52
CA LEU A 80 -10.56 -3.45 -12.88
C LEU A 80 -10.81 -2.52 -11.69
N ARG A 81 -11.67 -1.52 -11.85
CA ARG A 81 -12.02 -0.57 -10.78
C ARG A 81 -12.61 -1.29 -9.56
N GLU A 82 -13.53 -2.23 -9.77
CA GLU A 82 -14.13 -3.02 -8.70
C GLU A 82 -13.07 -3.84 -7.95
N ARG A 83 -12.12 -4.45 -8.67
CA ARG A 83 -11.01 -5.19 -8.06
C ARG A 83 -10.08 -4.27 -7.25
N GLN A 84 -9.78 -3.09 -7.75
CA GLN A 84 -8.98 -2.07 -7.04
C GLN A 84 -9.67 -1.60 -5.76
N GLU A 85 -10.97 -1.28 -5.83
CA GLU A 85 -11.76 -0.87 -4.67
C GLU A 85 -11.87 -1.99 -3.62
N GLU A 86 -12.11 -3.23 -4.05
CA GLU A 86 -12.15 -4.40 -3.18
C GLU A 86 -10.80 -4.64 -2.47
N TYR A 87 -9.71 -4.57 -3.23
CA TYR A 87 -8.35 -4.68 -2.70
C TYR A 87 -8.10 -3.62 -1.63
N ALA A 88 -8.34 -2.35 -1.97
CA ALA A 88 -8.15 -1.21 -1.09
C ALA A 88 -8.97 -1.35 0.19
N ARG A 89 -10.23 -1.79 0.08
CA ARG A 89 -11.13 -1.96 1.23
C ARG A 89 -10.62 -3.01 2.20
N ARG A 90 -10.17 -4.18 1.71
CA ARG A 90 -9.63 -5.26 2.55
C ARG A 90 -8.34 -4.86 3.24
N TYR A 91 -7.42 -4.25 2.48
CA TYR A 91 -6.16 -3.75 3.03
C TYR A 91 -6.41 -2.69 4.11
N ASN A 92 -7.16 -1.64 3.77
CA ASN A 92 -7.42 -0.51 4.67
C ASN A 92 -8.15 -0.95 5.94
N ALA A 93 -9.11 -1.88 5.85
CA ALA A 93 -9.80 -2.40 7.03
C ALA A 93 -8.85 -3.07 8.02
N LYS A 94 -7.89 -3.87 7.52
CA LYS A 94 -6.90 -4.56 8.36
C LYS A 94 -5.93 -3.56 9.01
N ILE A 95 -5.43 -2.59 8.24
CA ILE A 95 -4.58 -1.52 8.76
C ILE A 95 -5.32 -0.68 9.81
N PHE A 96 -6.55 -0.29 9.52
CA PHE A 96 -7.35 0.54 10.41
C PHE A 96 -7.60 -0.16 11.74
N ALA A 97 -8.00 -1.44 11.71
CA ALA A 97 -8.14 -2.25 12.91
C ALA A 97 -6.85 -2.29 13.75
N TYR A 98 -5.70 -2.53 13.11
CA TYR A 98 -4.40 -2.56 13.78
C TYR A 98 -4.08 -1.25 14.49
N ILE A 99 -4.22 -0.11 13.79
CA ILE A 99 -3.88 1.19 14.40
C ILE A 99 -4.88 1.61 15.46
N THR A 100 -6.17 1.25 15.36
CA THR A 100 -7.17 1.56 16.39
C THR A 100 -6.98 0.76 17.66
N HIS A 101 -6.43 -0.46 17.59
CA HIS A 101 -6.16 -1.28 18.78
C HIS A 101 -4.83 -0.95 19.48
N LYS A 102 -3.95 -0.19 18.83
CA LYS A 102 -2.66 0.23 19.39
C LYS A 102 -2.77 1.49 20.27
N HIS A 103 -3.90 2.20 20.19
CA HIS A 103 -4.22 3.39 20.97
C HIS A 103 -5.19 3.04 22.11
#